data_AF-A0A5N7IQH8-F1
#
_entry.id   AF-A0A5N7IQH8-F1
#
_cell.length_a   1.000
_cell.length_b   1.000
_cell.length_c   1.000
_cell.angle_alpha   90.00
_cell.angle_beta   90.00
_cell.angle_gamma   90.00
#
_symmetry.space_group_name_H-M   'P 1'
#
loop_
_entity.id
_entity.type
_entity.pdbx_description
1 polymer ?
#
loop_
_entity_poly.entity_id
_entity_poly.type
_entity_poly.pdbx_seq_one_letter_code
_entity_poly.pdbx_strand_id
1 'polypeptide(L)'
;MNEINRILIDRIKKVKLRDEERYTIEDSKDDKKILKIKRDGKFIYLGSKYTVEKDIQRFMGNIKKITFNSIILVWGFGTGEHIIEILKKTTKSNKIIIIEPDERILIENSLCNNLNEILNEDRVLLFSYKKENLKEFLVRNISTIEINNVEFVNYANYDRIYDKEYKEFWESFIEFVNFMTIELCTSLHFSKQFFNCFMSNITTIINSVTINKLKNIFDGRPAIVVSAGPSLEKNIHMLREVQEQFIIITGGRTLKTLLDEGITPDFICTIDPGEASYTVIEKVLHSKVPIVFCEISNCKIVKEYSGTKVFFRDRDFEDITEELLGIEVDSLKQGGSVAHVCISLAKYLGCNKIIFIGQDLAYTNNKYHAESAKYNKNNVISEEDKYIIVDDIYGEKVPTTMILNFYRKNIEQMIIENENITFINSTEGGANIQGALVMPLEESIQGYCCKEGIVKNIDYILKCKSLVNKQTVSKNIIKILKSIKAIEEICKKAIAYTQKMYKYYEKKSLLDINNTITQLEKLDDRINKKLINVKSIKKLYVPLVARVMISEEFKEKVDENERQKGRRIALKSETIYKGLLEIVKYAKIELEKVKEDLV
;
A
#
# COMPACT_ATOMS: atom_id res chain seq x y z
N MET A 1 2.15 -14.96 -24.11
CA MET A 1 2.35 -13.51 -24.00
C MET A 1 1.24 -12.89 -23.18
N ASN A 2 1.58 -12.24 -22.07
CA ASN A 2 0.64 -11.55 -21.18
C ASN A 2 0.10 -10.24 -21.79
N GLU A 3 -0.95 -9.69 -21.18
CA GLU A 3 -1.64 -8.48 -21.66
C GLU A 3 -0.76 -7.22 -21.65
N ILE A 4 0.07 -7.05 -20.61
CA ILE A 4 0.98 -5.90 -20.46
C ILE A 4 1.93 -5.83 -21.66
N ASN A 5 2.58 -6.94 -22.00
CA ASN A 5 3.48 -7.02 -23.14
C ASN A 5 2.75 -6.81 -24.48
N ARG A 6 1.53 -7.34 -24.64
CA ARG A 6 0.72 -7.12 -25.86
C ARG A 6 0.46 -5.64 -26.09
N ILE A 7 -0.05 -4.94 -25.08
CA ILE A 7 -0.37 -3.51 -25.15
C ILE A 7 0.88 -2.70 -25.50
N LEU A 8 2.01 -3.02 -24.87
CA LEU A 8 3.28 -2.35 -25.16
C LEU A 8 3.74 -2.60 -26.61
N ILE A 9 3.73 -3.86 -27.06
CA ILE A 9 4.16 -4.23 -28.43
C ILE A 9 3.28 -3.55 -29.48
N ASP A 10 1.97 -3.55 -29.28
CA ASP A 10 1.02 -2.92 -30.21
C ASP A 10 1.20 -1.40 -30.28
N ARG A 11 1.66 -0.78 -29.18
CA ARG A 11 2.05 0.64 -29.16
C ARG A 11 3.35 0.85 -29.94
N ILE A 12 4.43 0.15 -29.59
CA ILE A 12 5.76 0.40 -30.17
C ILE A 12 5.81 0.09 -31.67
N LYS A 13 5.07 -0.92 -32.14
CA LYS A 13 4.99 -1.26 -33.58
C LYS A 13 4.37 -0.15 -34.44
N LYS A 14 3.61 0.76 -33.84
CA LYS A 14 3.02 1.91 -34.53
C LYS A 14 3.97 3.12 -34.57
N VAL A 15 5.04 3.11 -33.79
CA VAL A 15 6.01 4.21 -33.73
C VAL A 15 7.01 4.07 -34.88
N LYS A 16 7.20 5.15 -35.66
CA LYS A 16 8.23 5.23 -36.70
C LYS A 16 9.33 6.19 -36.23
N LEU A 17 10.54 5.66 -36.09
CA LEU A 17 11.73 6.46 -35.78
C LEU A 17 12.30 7.08 -37.05
N ARG A 18 12.75 8.34 -36.96
CA ARG A 18 13.55 9.00 -38.00
C ARG A 18 14.94 8.35 -38.07
N ASP A 19 15.60 8.41 -39.22
CA ASP A 19 16.92 7.78 -39.43
C ASP A 19 17.97 8.25 -38.41
N GLU A 20 17.89 9.51 -37.98
CA GLU A 20 18.79 10.10 -36.98
C GLU A 20 18.57 9.58 -35.54
N GLU A 21 17.40 8.97 -35.28
CA GLU A 21 16.99 8.39 -34.01
C GLU A 21 17.21 6.87 -33.96
N ARG A 22 17.55 6.26 -35.11
CA ARG A 22 17.71 4.81 -35.25
C ARG A 22 18.94 4.31 -34.50
N TYR A 23 18.79 3.15 -33.89
CA TYR A 23 19.91 2.38 -33.35
C TYR A 23 20.19 1.17 -34.23
N THR A 24 21.39 0.61 -34.10
CA THR A 24 21.82 -0.53 -34.93
C THR A 24 22.05 -1.74 -34.06
N ILE A 25 21.43 -2.86 -34.41
CA ILE A 25 21.77 -4.17 -33.87
C ILE A 25 22.87 -4.75 -34.78
N GLU A 26 24.05 -5.00 -34.21
CA GLU A 26 25.22 -5.57 -34.89
C GLU A 26 25.56 -6.93 -34.27
N ASP A 27 26.40 -7.71 -34.96
CA ASP A 27 27.06 -8.87 -34.37
C ASP A 27 28.34 -8.45 -33.63
N SER A 28 28.53 -9.00 -32.43
CA SER A 28 29.76 -8.88 -31.65
C SER A 28 30.88 -9.75 -32.22
N LYS A 29 32.10 -9.63 -31.67
CA LYS A 29 33.23 -10.50 -32.05
C LYS A 29 33.11 -11.94 -31.53
N ASP A 30 32.19 -12.18 -30.61
CA ASP A 30 31.81 -13.51 -30.10
C ASP A 30 30.43 -13.96 -30.60
N ASP A 31 30.03 -13.47 -31.79
CA ASP A 31 28.84 -13.90 -32.55
C ASP A 31 27.50 -13.78 -31.81
N LYS A 32 27.38 -12.79 -30.91
CA LYS A 32 26.13 -12.42 -30.21
C LYS A 32 25.59 -11.08 -30.69
N LYS A 33 24.29 -10.84 -30.52
CA LYS A 33 23.71 -9.54 -30.87
C LYS A 33 24.08 -8.48 -29.85
N ILE A 34 24.58 -7.34 -30.33
CA ILE A 34 24.88 -6.15 -29.53
C ILE A 34 24.21 -4.91 -30.11
N LEU A 35 23.79 -3.99 -29.23
CA LEU A 35 23.17 -2.74 -29.64
C LEU A 35 24.20 -1.60 -29.68
N LYS A 36 24.23 -0.88 -30.79
CA LYS A 36 24.95 0.37 -30.97
C LYS A 36 23.96 1.52 -30.98
N ILE A 37 24.08 2.40 -30.00
CA ILE A 37 23.21 3.56 -29.82
C ILE A 37 23.96 4.86 -30.14
N LYS A 38 23.21 5.93 -30.39
CA LYS A 38 23.73 7.28 -30.54
C LYS A 38 23.33 8.12 -29.33
N ARG A 39 24.30 8.61 -28.56
CA ARG A 39 24.09 9.45 -27.39
C ARG A 39 25.10 10.61 -27.38
N ASP A 40 24.62 11.83 -27.15
CA ASP A 40 25.43 13.06 -27.18
C ASP A 40 26.32 13.18 -28.43
N GLY A 41 25.76 12.81 -29.59
CA GLY A 41 26.44 12.83 -30.89
C GLY A 41 27.47 11.72 -31.10
N LYS A 42 27.70 10.82 -30.12
CA LYS A 42 28.67 9.72 -30.21
C LYS A 42 27.97 8.37 -30.30
N PHE A 43 28.61 7.43 -31.00
CA PHE A 43 28.17 6.04 -31.02
C PHE A 43 28.75 5.29 -29.83
N ILE A 44 27.88 4.60 -29.10
CA ILE A 44 28.24 3.83 -27.90
C ILE A 44 27.61 2.44 -28.03
N TYR A 45 28.35 1.41 -27.62
CA TYR A 45 27.81 0.05 -27.50
C TYR A 45 27.25 -0.18 -26.10
N LEU A 46 26.08 -0.82 -26.03
CA LEU A 46 25.51 -1.34 -24.79
C LEU A 46 26.17 -2.69 -24.50
N GLY A 47 27.18 -2.67 -23.63
CA GLY A 47 28.12 -3.77 -23.41
C GLY A 47 29.35 -3.73 -24.31
N SER A 48 30.10 -4.83 -24.30
CA SER A 48 31.37 -5.03 -24.99
C SER A 48 31.17 -5.61 -26.37
N LYS A 49 31.49 -4.85 -27.42
CA LYS A 49 31.52 -5.35 -28.81
C LYS A 49 32.43 -6.57 -28.99
N TYR A 50 33.46 -6.69 -28.15
CA TYR A 50 34.43 -7.78 -28.27
C TYR A 50 33.95 -9.08 -27.61
N THR A 51 33.20 -8.99 -26.50
CA THR A 51 32.84 -10.16 -25.69
C THR A 51 31.52 -9.92 -24.94
N VAL A 52 30.39 -10.09 -25.61
CA VAL A 52 29.06 -9.97 -24.99
C VAL A 52 28.85 -11.06 -23.94
N GLU A 53 29.41 -12.26 -24.15
CA GLU A 53 29.35 -13.38 -23.21
C GLU A 53 29.90 -13.00 -21.82
N LYS A 54 30.97 -12.19 -21.76
CA LYS A 54 31.51 -11.73 -20.46
C LYS A 54 30.54 -10.79 -19.74
N ASP A 55 29.79 -9.97 -20.47
CA ASP A 55 28.79 -9.09 -19.85
C ASP A 55 27.59 -9.89 -19.36
N ILE A 56 27.18 -10.93 -20.09
CA ILE A 56 26.15 -11.88 -19.65
C ILE A 56 26.63 -12.63 -18.40
N GLN A 57 27.86 -13.12 -18.37
CA GLN A 57 28.41 -13.81 -17.19
C GLN A 57 28.48 -12.91 -15.96
N ARG A 58 28.88 -11.63 -16.14
CA ARG A 58 28.85 -10.64 -15.05
C ARG A 58 27.43 -10.36 -14.59
N PHE A 59 26.51 -10.18 -15.52
CA PHE A 59 25.09 -9.99 -15.23
C PHE A 59 24.54 -11.17 -14.40
N MET A 60 24.79 -12.41 -14.84
CA MET A 60 24.37 -13.62 -14.11
C MET A 60 25.05 -13.74 -12.74
N GLY A 61 26.34 -13.39 -12.64
CA GLY A 61 27.10 -13.42 -11.38
C GLY A 61 26.66 -12.37 -10.35
N ASN A 62 26.02 -11.28 -10.80
CA ASN A 62 25.48 -10.25 -9.91
C ASN A 62 24.12 -10.63 -9.30
N ILE A 63 23.47 -11.68 -9.81
CA ILE A 63 22.24 -12.21 -9.23
C ILE A 63 22.62 -13.07 -8.02
N LYS A 64 22.41 -12.53 -6.81
CA LYS A 64 22.90 -13.16 -5.57
C LYS A 64 22.34 -14.56 -5.37
N LYS A 65 21.03 -14.75 -5.60
CA LYS A 65 20.36 -16.04 -5.42
C LYS A 65 19.10 -16.15 -6.27
N ILE A 66 19.02 -17.19 -7.08
CA ILE A 66 17.79 -17.58 -7.78
C ILE A 66 17.14 -18.72 -7.01
N THR A 67 15.97 -18.47 -6.44
CA THR A 67 15.12 -19.46 -5.78
C THR A 67 13.88 -19.71 -6.61
N PHE A 68 13.09 -20.74 -6.30
CA PHE A 68 11.83 -21.03 -6.99
C PHE A 68 10.85 -19.85 -7.09
N ASN A 69 10.89 -18.89 -6.15
CA ASN A 69 9.98 -17.73 -6.09
C ASN A 69 10.67 -16.38 -6.33
N SER A 70 11.92 -16.37 -6.79
CA SER A 70 12.64 -15.11 -7.05
C SER A 70 11.94 -14.31 -8.15
N ILE A 71 11.82 -13.00 -7.91
CA ILE A 71 11.44 -11.99 -8.90
C ILE A 71 12.72 -11.27 -9.32
N ILE A 72 13.13 -11.42 -10.58
CA ILE A 72 14.35 -10.78 -11.08
C ILE A 72 13.97 -9.47 -11.76
N LEU A 73 14.35 -8.35 -11.16
CA LEU A 73 14.15 -7.01 -11.69
C LEU A 73 15.41 -6.56 -12.43
N VAL A 74 15.30 -6.43 -13.76
CA VAL A 74 16.41 -6.15 -14.66
C VAL A 74 16.35 -4.69 -15.13
N TRP A 75 17.45 -3.97 -14.99
CA TRP A 75 17.65 -2.67 -15.64
C TRP A 75 18.37 -2.85 -16.99
N GLY A 76 17.64 -2.60 -18.08
CA GLY A 76 18.12 -2.68 -19.45
C GLY A 76 17.71 -3.96 -20.20
N PHE A 77 17.05 -3.78 -21.35
CA PHE A 77 16.66 -4.88 -22.26
C PHE A 77 17.79 -5.27 -23.23
N GLY A 78 18.59 -4.30 -23.69
CA GLY A 78 19.67 -4.50 -24.65
C GLY A 78 19.17 -5.14 -25.94
N THR A 79 19.71 -6.32 -26.26
CA THR A 79 19.27 -7.19 -27.37
C THR A 79 18.47 -8.40 -26.90
N GLY A 80 18.32 -8.59 -25.58
CA GLY A 80 17.64 -9.73 -24.96
C GLY A 80 18.50 -10.95 -24.67
N GLU A 81 19.78 -10.98 -25.09
CA GLU A 81 20.68 -12.13 -24.92
C GLU A 81 20.83 -12.59 -23.46
N HIS A 82 20.99 -11.65 -22.51
CA HIS A 82 21.07 -11.96 -21.08
C HIS A 82 19.75 -12.44 -20.49
N ILE A 83 18.62 -12.02 -21.06
CA ILE A 83 17.28 -12.45 -20.63
C ILE A 83 17.06 -13.91 -21.03
N ILE A 84 17.49 -14.31 -22.22
CA ILE A 84 17.44 -15.70 -22.68
C ILE A 84 18.24 -16.61 -21.73
N GLU A 85 19.42 -16.19 -21.30
CA GLU A 85 20.22 -16.95 -20.33
C GLU A 85 19.55 -17.04 -18.94
N ILE A 86 18.93 -15.96 -18.46
CA ILE A 86 18.10 -16.00 -17.24
C ILE A 86 16.94 -16.99 -17.40
N LEU A 87 16.26 -17.01 -18.55
CA LEU A 87 15.10 -17.86 -18.80
C LEU A 87 15.47 -19.35 -18.76
N LYS A 88 16.70 -19.70 -19.18
CA LYS A 88 17.26 -21.07 -19.09
C LYS A 88 17.58 -21.49 -17.65
N LYS A 89 17.90 -20.54 -16.77
CA LYS A 89 18.26 -20.79 -15.36
C LYS A 89 17.08 -20.67 -14.39
N THR A 90 15.92 -20.22 -14.87
CA THR A 90 14.73 -19.98 -14.05
C THR A 90 13.58 -20.89 -14.45
N THR A 91 12.65 -21.14 -13.53
CA THR A 91 11.46 -21.96 -13.77
C THR A 91 10.24 -21.09 -14.07
N LYS A 92 9.13 -21.71 -14.51
CA LYS A 92 7.88 -20.99 -14.79
C LYS A 92 7.30 -20.23 -13.58
N SER A 93 7.75 -20.56 -12.37
CA SER A 93 7.35 -19.89 -11.13
C SER A 93 8.09 -18.57 -10.87
N ASN A 94 9.25 -18.37 -11.52
CA ASN A 94 10.00 -17.13 -11.43
C ASN A 94 9.35 -16.04 -12.28
N LYS A 95 9.38 -14.81 -11.79
CA LYS A 95 8.93 -13.62 -12.53
C LYS A 95 10.16 -12.81 -12.94
N ILE A 96 10.18 -12.33 -14.18
CA ILE A 96 11.27 -11.47 -14.69
C ILE A 96 10.64 -10.16 -15.11
N ILE A 97 11.07 -9.06 -14.48
CA ILE A 97 10.56 -7.72 -14.76
C ILE A 97 11.69 -6.91 -15.35
N ILE A 98 11.51 -6.41 -16.57
CA ILE A 98 12.55 -5.67 -17.31
C ILE A 98 12.13 -4.22 -17.37
N ILE A 99 13.02 -3.34 -16.92
CA ILE A 99 12.87 -1.89 -16.97
C ILE A 99 13.80 -1.36 -18.07
N GLU A 100 13.24 -0.84 -19.16
CA GLU A 100 14.01 -0.30 -20.28
C GLU A 100 13.88 1.24 -20.31
N PRO A 101 14.97 1.99 -20.01
CA PRO A 101 14.98 3.47 -20.03
C PRO A 101 14.79 4.10 -21.41
N ASP A 102 15.05 3.39 -22.51
CA ASP A 102 14.98 3.95 -23.86
C ASP A 102 14.06 3.16 -24.78
N GLU A 103 12.86 3.70 -25.04
CA GLU A 103 11.85 3.05 -25.87
C GLU A 103 12.36 2.75 -27.30
N ARG A 104 13.34 3.49 -27.82
CA ARG A 104 13.94 3.23 -29.15
C ARG A 104 14.60 1.86 -29.21
N ILE A 105 15.18 1.40 -28.10
CA ILE A 105 15.78 0.06 -28.00
C ILE A 105 14.71 -1.01 -28.22
N LEU A 106 13.52 -0.84 -27.63
CA LEU A 106 12.42 -1.77 -27.81
C LEU A 106 11.88 -1.73 -29.24
N ILE A 107 11.79 -0.55 -29.85
CA ILE A 107 11.33 -0.40 -31.24
C ILE A 107 12.28 -1.15 -32.19
N GLU A 108 13.59 -0.98 -32.07
CA GLU A 108 14.55 -1.67 -32.96
C GLU A 108 14.52 -3.19 -32.77
N ASN A 109 14.46 -3.68 -31.52
CA ASN A 109 14.33 -5.10 -31.26
C ASN A 109 12.99 -5.70 -31.76
N SER A 110 11.94 -4.88 -31.89
CA SER A 110 10.67 -5.32 -32.47
C SER A 110 10.77 -5.55 -33.98
N LEU A 111 11.64 -4.82 -34.67
CA LEU A 111 11.84 -4.95 -36.12
C LEU A 111 12.64 -6.20 -36.46
N CYS A 112 13.52 -6.64 -35.57
CA CYS A 112 14.33 -7.85 -35.73
C CYS A 112 13.66 -9.12 -35.16
N ASN A 113 12.41 -9.06 -34.68
CA ASN A 113 11.66 -10.15 -34.03
C ASN A 113 12.24 -10.73 -32.73
N ASN A 114 13.38 -10.22 -32.22
CA ASN A 114 14.00 -10.66 -30.96
C ASN A 114 13.07 -10.54 -29.74
N LEU A 115 12.18 -9.54 -29.74
CA LEU A 115 11.21 -9.34 -28.64
C LEU A 115 10.21 -10.49 -28.51
N ASN A 116 9.77 -11.11 -29.61
CA ASN A 116 8.69 -12.08 -29.56
C ASN A 116 9.11 -13.35 -28.82
N GLU A 117 10.35 -13.81 -29.00
CA GLU A 117 10.88 -15.00 -28.31
C GLU A 117 10.82 -14.85 -26.79
N ILE A 118 11.22 -13.68 -26.29
CA ILE A 118 11.27 -13.38 -24.85
C ILE A 118 9.88 -13.06 -24.30
N LEU A 119 9.12 -12.18 -24.97
CA LEU A 119 7.85 -11.66 -24.45
C LEU A 119 6.68 -12.64 -24.62
N ASN A 120 6.86 -13.71 -25.39
CA ASN A 120 5.90 -14.82 -25.43
C ASN A 120 5.77 -15.56 -24.09
N GLU A 121 6.80 -15.51 -23.24
CA GLU A 121 6.76 -16.02 -21.87
C GLU A 121 5.89 -15.13 -20.98
N ASP A 122 4.78 -15.66 -20.47
CA ASP A 122 3.85 -14.90 -19.62
C ASP A 122 4.50 -14.37 -18.33
N ARG A 123 5.58 -15.02 -17.88
CA ARG A 123 6.38 -14.66 -16.69
C ARG A 123 7.33 -13.48 -16.89
N VAL A 124 7.51 -13.00 -18.13
CA VAL A 124 8.35 -11.83 -18.44
C VAL A 124 7.46 -10.61 -18.57
N LEU A 125 7.73 -9.56 -17.80
CA LEU A 125 7.03 -8.29 -17.84
C LEU A 125 7.99 -7.21 -18.30
N LEU A 126 7.65 -6.51 -19.39
CA LEU A 126 8.47 -5.42 -19.91
C LEU A 126 7.83 -4.06 -19.60
N PHE A 127 8.61 -3.15 -19.02
CA PHE A 127 8.21 -1.79 -18.70
C PHE A 127 9.11 -0.79 -19.42
N SER A 128 8.51 -0.03 -20.34
CA SER A 128 9.14 1.15 -20.93
C SER A 128 9.13 2.27 -19.89
N TYR A 129 10.30 2.59 -19.36
CA TYR A 129 10.45 3.38 -18.15
C TYR A 129 9.94 4.81 -18.32
N LYS A 130 9.06 5.21 -17.40
CA LYS A 130 8.68 6.58 -17.12
C LYS A 130 8.56 6.71 -15.60
N LYS A 131 9.21 7.71 -15.02
CA LYS A 131 9.32 7.88 -13.57
C LYS A 131 7.94 7.88 -12.91
N GLU A 132 6.99 8.60 -13.52
CA GLU A 132 5.64 8.84 -13.00
C GLU A 132 4.84 7.53 -12.86
N ASN A 133 5.13 6.54 -13.71
CA ASN A 133 4.36 5.30 -13.79
C ASN A 133 5.05 4.12 -13.10
N LEU A 134 6.31 4.27 -12.66
CA LEU A 134 7.09 3.16 -12.11
C LEU A 134 6.42 2.57 -10.86
N LYS A 135 6.06 3.42 -9.90
CA LYS A 135 5.51 2.96 -8.62
C LYS A 135 4.21 2.17 -8.82
N GLU A 136 3.30 2.69 -9.63
CA GLU A 136 2.06 2.01 -9.96
C GLU A 136 2.30 0.67 -10.66
N PHE A 137 3.23 0.63 -11.62
CA PHE A 137 3.60 -0.60 -12.30
C PHE A 137 4.16 -1.65 -11.32
N LEU A 138 5.05 -1.26 -10.41
CA LEU A 138 5.65 -2.18 -9.44
C LEU A 138 4.62 -2.70 -8.44
N VAL A 139 3.75 -1.84 -7.88
CA VAL A 139 2.68 -2.23 -6.94
C VAL A 139 1.69 -3.21 -7.58
N ARG A 140 1.39 -3.05 -8.87
CA ARG A 140 0.50 -3.98 -9.60
C ARG A 140 1.12 -5.35 -9.86
N ASN A 141 2.45 -5.43 -9.97
CA ASN A 141 3.14 -6.63 -10.44
C ASN A 141 3.97 -7.36 -9.38
N ILE A 142 4.20 -6.75 -8.22
CA ILE A 142 4.91 -7.34 -7.08
C ILE A 142 4.01 -7.20 -5.86
N SER A 143 3.58 -8.32 -5.27
CA SER A 143 2.78 -8.31 -4.04
C SER A 143 3.63 -8.08 -2.80
N THR A 144 3.02 -7.63 -1.70
CA THR A 144 3.71 -7.35 -0.43
C THR A 144 4.44 -8.56 0.14
N ILE A 145 3.93 -9.77 -0.08
CA ILE A 145 4.58 -11.01 0.37
C ILE A 145 5.76 -11.44 -0.51
N GLU A 146 5.87 -10.91 -1.74
CA GLU A 146 6.94 -11.22 -2.68
C GLU A 146 8.13 -10.26 -2.57
N ILE A 147 8.01 -9.15 -1.83
CA ILE A 147 9.04 -8.10 -1.81
C ILE A 147 10.42 -8.60 -1.39
N ASN A 148 10.48 -9.56 -0.47
CA ASN A 148 11.73 -10.19 0.00
C ASN A 148 12.39 -11.13 -1.03
N ASN A 149 11.70 -11.43 -2.13
CA ASN A 149 12.19 -12.29 -3.21
C ASN A 149 12.64 -11.48 -4.43
N VAL A 150 12.61 -10.14 -4.36
CA VAL A 150 13.03 -9.27 -5.46
C VAL A 150 14.55 -9.15 -5.48
N GLU A 151 15.16 -9.61 -6.58
CA GLU A 151 16.59 -9.46 -6.87
C GLU A 151 16.75 -8.45 -8.00
N PHE A 152 17.43 -7.33 -7.72
CA PHE A 152 17.72 -6.31 -8.71
C PHE A 152 19.08 -6.55 -9.39
N VAL A 153 19.13 -6.41 -10.71
CA VAL A 153 20.37 -6.56 -11.48
C VAL A 153 20.42 -5.58 -12.65
N ASN A 154 21.57 -4.92 -12.82
CA ASN A 154 21.87 -4.04 -13.94
C ASN A 154 22.58 -4.82 -15.06
N TYR A 155 22.18 -4.57 -16.31
CA TYR A 155 22.85 -5.16 -17.47
C TYR A 155 23.98 -4.25 -17.99
N ALA A 156 25.18 -4.83 -18.11
CA ALA A 156 26.36 -4.19 -18.72
C ALA A 156 26.65 -2.77 -18.17
N ASN A 157 26.68 -1.77 -19.05
CA ASN A 157 26.98 -0.37 -18.77
C ASN A 157 25.73 0.53 -18.77
N TYR A 158 24.52 -0.04 -18.62
CA TYR A 158 23.26 0.72 -18.65
C TYR A 158 23.19 1.79 -17.56
N ASP A 159 23.57 1.46 -16.33
CA ASP A 159 23.70 2.38 -15.19
C ASP A 159 24.55 3.61 -15.51
N ARG A 160 25.62 3.45 -16.30
CA ARG A 160 26.52 4.55 -16.68
C ARG A 160 25.99 5.37 -17.85
N ILE A 161 25.40 4.69 -18.83
CA ILE A 161 24.87 5.35 -20.03
C ILE A 161 23.61 6.13 -19.69
N TYR A 162 22.73 5.55 -18.87
CA TYR A 162 21.48 6.13 -18.39
C TYR A 162 21.60 6.59 -16.93
N ASP A 163 22.70 7.24 -16.55
CA ASP A 163 23.00 7.60 -15.14
C ASP A 163 21.89 8.43 -14.47
N LYS A 164 21.33 9.40 -15.19
CA LYS A 164 20.25 10.24 -14.67
C LYS A 164 19.00 9.41 -14.41
N GLU A 165 18.56 8.66 -15.42
CA GLU A 165 17.35 7.82 -15.36
C GLU A 165 17.53 6.69 -14.33
N TYR A 166 18.73 6.14 -14.21
CA TYR A 166 19.08 5.10 -13.24
C TYR A 166 19.00 5.62 -11.80
N LYS A 167 19.50 6.83 -11.52
CA LYS A 167 19.38 7.47 -10.20
C LYS A 167 17.93 7.73 -9.84
N GLU A 168 17.15 8.31 -10.75
CA GLU A 168 15.72 8.57 -10.56
C GLU A 168 14.92 7.27 -10.36
N PHE A 169 15.25 6.22 -11.12
CA PHE A 169 14.70 4.89 -10.93
C PHE A 169 15.05 4.33 -9.55
N TRP A 170 16.31 4.41 -9.14
CA TRP A 170 16.80 3.83 -7.90
C TRP A 170 16.14 4.48 -6.68
N GLU A 171 16.01 5.80 -6.68
CA GLU A 171 15.26 6.55 -5.66
C GLU A 171 13.80 6.06 -5.58
N SER A 172 13.12 5.99 -6.73
CA SER A 172 11.72 5.56 -6.82
C SER A 172 11.54 4.08 -6.43
N PHE A 173 12.52 3.24 -6.74
CA PHE A 173 12.53 1.82 -6.38
C PHE A 173 12.73 1.62 -4.88
N ILE A 174 13.63 2.37 -4.25
CA ILE A 174 13.80 2.37 -2.78
C ILE A 174 12.51 2.82 -2.09
N GLU A 175 11.85 3.86 -2.59
CA GLU A 175 10.57 4.30 -2.06
C GLU A 175 9.49 3.23 -2.18
N PHE A 176 9.42 2.53 -3.32
CA PHE A 176 8.55 1.39 -3.50
C PHE A 176 8.84 0.25 -2.51
N VAL A 177 10.10 -0.14 -2.34
CA VAL A 177 10.49 -1.18 -1.38
C VAL A 177 10.10 -0.79 0.04
N ASN A 178 10.42 0.44 0.47
CA ASN A 178 10.05 0.95 1.79
C ASN A 178 8.54 0.95 2.01
N PHE A 179 7.77 1.38 1.01
CA PHE A 179 6.30 1.32 1.05
C PHE A 179 5.82 -0.11 1.26
N MET A 180 6.29 -1.06 0.46
CA MET A 180 5.89 -2.47 0.56
C MET A 180 6.31 -3.12 1.88
N THR A 181 7.47 -2.75 2.42
CA THR A 181 7.93 -3.19 3.74
C THR A 181 7.03 -2.67 4.85
N ILE A 182 6.66 -1.38 4.84
CA ILE A 182 5.73 -0.79 5.81
C ILE A 182 4.38 -1.51 5.76
N GLU A 183 3.83 -1.72 4.55
CA GLU A 183 2.56 -2.44 4.36
C GLU A 183 2.62 -3.88 4.91
N LEU A 184 3.71 -4.61 4.62
CA LEU A 184 3.90 -5.97 5.12
C LEU A 184 4.02 -6.00 6.65
N CYS A 185 4.80 -5.10 7.25
CA CYS A 185 4.95 -5.00 8.70
C CYS A 185 3.61 -4.67 9.38
N THR A 186 2.85 -3.72 8.83
CA THR A 186 1.51 -3.37 9.32
C THR A 186 0.59 -4.57 9.28
N SER A 187 0.56 -5.31 8.16
CA SER A 187 -0.24 -6.53 8.03
C SER A 187 0.16 -7.60 9.06
N LEU A 188 1.46 -7.84 9.22
CA LEU A 188 2.01 -8.83 10.16
C LEU A 188 1.66 -8.51 11.62
N HIS A 189 1.68 -7.23 12.01
CA HIS A 189 1.46 -6.79 13.38
C HIS A 189 -0.02 -6.60 13.72
N PHE A 190 -0.79 -5.97 12.83
CA PHE A 190 -2.13 -5.47 13.14
C PHE A 190 -3.30 -6.28 12.56
N SER A 191 -3.07 -7.23 11.65
CA SER A 191 -4.14 -8.00 10.98
C SER A 191 -5.22 -8.57 11.93
N LYS A 192 -4.81 -9.18 13.04
CA LYS A 192 -5.75 -9.69 14.06
C LYS A 192 -6.52 -8.57 14.75
N GLN A 193 -5.85 -7.46 15.05
CA GLN A 193 -6.48 -6.31 15.68
C GLN A 193 -7.47 -5.61 14.74
N PHE A 194 -7.11 -5.43 13.46
CA PHE A 194 -8.01 -4.94 12.41
C PHE A 194 -9.26 -5.81 12.30
N PHE A 195 -9.09 -7.14 12.23
CA PHE A 195 -10.21 -8.07 12.18
C PHE A 195 -11.12 -7.93 13.42
N ASN A 196 -10.55 -7.83 14.61
CA ASN A 196 -11.31 -7.69 15.85
C ASN A 196 -12.09 -6.38 15.92
N CYS A 197 -11.45 -5.26 15.55
CA CYS A 197 -12.11 -3.96 15.50
C CYS A 197 -13.24 -4.00 14.48
N PHE A 198 -13.00 -4.56 13.29
CA PHE A 198 -14.04 -4.70 12.28
C PHE A 198 -15.22 -5.52 12.81
N MET A 199 -15.00 -6.74 13.31
CA MET A 199 -16.10 -7.55 13.85
C MET A 199 -16.87 -6.81 14.95
N SER A 200 -16.16 -6.16 15.88
CA SER A 200 -16.77 -5.40 16.98
C SER A 200 -17.56 -4.16 16.50
N ASN A 201 -17.13 -3.56 15.39
CA ASN A 201 -17.71 -2.33 14.87
C ASN A 201 -18.95 -2.58 13.99
N ILE A 202 -19.20 -3.80 13.52
CA ILE A 202 -20.32 -4.10 12.58
C ILE A 202 -21.66 -3.56 13.08
N THR A 203 -22.00 -3.78 14.36
CA THR A 203 -23.26 -3.29 14.93
C THR A 203 -23.35 -1.77 14.95
N THR A 204 -22.23 -1.09 15.18
CA THR A 204 -22.17 0.38 15.13
C THR A 204 -22.23 0.89 13.70
N ILE A 205 -21.53 0.24 12.76
CA ILE A 205 -21.54 0.56 11.32
C ILE A 205 -22.96 0.51 10.76
N ILE A 206 -23.73 -0.53 11.09
CA ILE A 206 -25.13 -0.68 10.64
C ILE A 206 -26.00 0.49 11.11
N ASN A 207 -25.69 1.09 12.25
CA ASN A 207 -26.45 2.20 12.82
C ASN A 207 -25.85 3.58 12.53
N SER A 208 -24.74 3.65 11.79
CA SER A 208 -24.03 4.89 11.48
C SER A 208 -24.56 5.56 10.21
N VAL A 209 -24.33 6.87 10.09
CA VAL A 209 -24.54 7.59 8.83
C VAL A 209 -23.44 7.17 7.85
N THR A 210 -23.77 6.85 6.60
CA THR A 210 -22.73 6.57 5.59
C THR A 210 -22.15 7.86 5.04
N ILE A 211 -20.84 7.87 4.78
CA ILE A 211 -20.11 9.03 4.25
C ILE A 211 -20.70 9.53 2.93
N ASN A 212 -21.37 8.67 2.15
CA ASN A 212 -22.11 9.00 0.93
C ASN A 212 -23.05 10.22 1.08
N LYS A 213 -23.57 10.46 2.29
CA LYS A 213 -24.45 11.61 2.58
C LYS A 213 -23.72 12.95 2.69
N LEU A 214 -22.40 12.93 2.87
CA LEU A 214 -21.58 14.14 3.04
C LEU A 214 -20.88 14.57 1.75
N LYS A 215 -21.13 13.91 0.62
CA LYS A 215 -20.46 14.23 -0.64
C LYS A 215 -20.85 15.62 -1.12
N ASN A 216 -19.85 16.49 -1.32
CA ASN A 216 -20.00 17.84 -1.87
C ASN A 216 -20.98 18.77 -1.10
N ILE A 217 -21.25 18.53 0.19
CA ILE A 217 -22.18 19.36 0.97
C ILE A 217 -21.62 20.78 1.26
N PHE A 218 -20.31 20.95 1.14
CA PHE A 218 -19.58 22.21 1.30
C PHE A 218 -18.81 22.56 0.03
N ASP A 219 -19.43 22.33 -1.13
CA ASP A 219 -18.82 22.61 -2.43
C ASP A 219 -18.29 24.05 -2.52
N GLY A 220 -17.03 24.16 -2.92
CA GLY A 220 -16.33 25.42 -3.09
C GLY A 220 -15.99 26.18 -1.78
N ARG A 221 -16.25 25.59 -0.61
CA ARG A 221 -15.95 26.23 0.69
C ARG A 221 -14.52 25.95 1.15
N PRO A 222 -13.92 26.83 1.98
CA PRO A 222 -12.60 26.61 2.53
C PRO A 222 -12.66 25.70 3.76
N ALA A 223 -11.62 24.88 3.93
CA ALA A 223 -11.44 24.00 5.08
C ALA A 223 -10.07 24.20 5.74
N ILE A 224 -10.03 24.04 7.06
CA ILE A 224 -8.82 24.01 7.86
C ILE A 224 -8.67 22.60 8.45
N VAL A 225 -7.58 21.94 8.11
CA VAL A 225 -7.19 20.65 8.69
C VAL A 225 -6.19 20.92 9.82
N VAL A 226 -6.60 20.58 11.05
CA VAL A 226 -5.83 20.82 12.27
C VAL A 226 -5.14 19.54 12.72
N SER A 227 -3.81 19.58 12.75
CA SER A 227 -2.93 18.47 13.13
C SER A 227 -2.14 18.75 14.40
N ALA A 228 -1.57 17.71 15.02
CA ALA A 228 -0.99 17.74 16.37
C ALA A 228 0.50 18.13 16.44
N GLY A 229 1.05 18.67 15.36
CA GLY A 229 2.47 19.00 15.28
C GLY A 229 2.85 20.16 16.22
N PRO A 230 4.14 20.26 16.62
CA PRO A 230 4.61 21.28 17.56
C PRO A 230 4.24 22.72 17.23
N SER A 231 4.09 23.06 15.95
CA SER A 231 3.77 24.41 15.50
C SER A 231 2.33 24.86 15.78
N LEU A 232 1.42 23.94 16.12
CA LEU A 232 0.00 24.24 16.34
C LEU A 232 -0.22 25.37 17.37
N GLU A 233 0.62 25.43 18.41
CA GLU A 233 0.52 26.42 19.49
C GLU A 233 0.70 27.86 19.01
N LYS A 234 1.35 28.07 17.86
CA LYS A 234 1.61 29.41 17.33
C LYS A 234 0.33 30.13 16.94
N ASN A 235 -0.63 29.40 16.37
CA ASN A 235 -1.73 30.02 15.64
C ASN A 235 -3.11 29.39 15.88
N ILE A 236 -3.22 28.35 16.72
CA ILE A 236 -4.52 27.73 17.05
C ILE A 236 -5.57 28.72 17.57
N HIS A 237 -5.16 29.70 18.39
CA HIS A 237 -6.05 30.68 19.01
C HIS A 237 -6.81 31.53 17.97
N MET A 238 -6.23 31.74 16.78
CA MET A 238 -6.83 32.50 15.69
C MET A 238 -8.09 31.83 15.15
N LEU A 239 -8.21 30.51 15.27
CA LEU A 239 -9.39 29.78 14.80
C LEU A 239 -10.66 30.17 15.53
N ARG A 240 -10.57 30.67 16.77
CA ARG A 240 -11.73 30.98 17.61
C ARG A 240 -12.69 31.96 16.92
N GLU A 241 -12.16 32.94 16.20
CA GLU A 241 -12.93 34.02 15.57
C GLU A 241 -13.45 33.67 14.17
N VAL A 242 -12.92 32.60 13.55
CA VAL A 242 -13.18 32.26 12.15
C VAL A 242 -13.89 30.92 11.96
N GLN A 243 -14.37 30.31 13.06
CA GLN A 243 -15.01 28.99 13.02
C GLN A 243 -16.19 28.93 12.05
N GLU A 244 -16.97 30.01 11.92
CA GLU A 244 -18.10 30.08 11.00
C GLU A 244 -17.69 30.34 9.54
N GLN A 245 -16.43 30.67 9.27
CA GLN A 245 -15.94 31.01 7.94
C GLN A 245 -15.23 29.84 7.24
N PHE A 246 -14.97 28.76 7.98
CA PHE A 246 -14.23 27.58 7.52
C PHE A 246 -14.89 26.28 8.00
N ILE A 247 -14.68 25.20 7.24
CA ILE A 247 -14.90 23.84 7.74
C ILE A 247 -13.66 23.38 8.50
N ILE A 248 -13.77 23.12 9.80
CA ILE A 248 -12.64 22.72 10.66
C ILE A 248 -12.68 21.20 10.86
N ILE A 249 -11.61 20.53 10.46
CA ILE A 249 -11.48 19.07 10.54
C ILE A 249 -10.23 18.71 11.33
N THR A 250 -10.34 17.75 12.25
CA THR A 250 -9.20 17.38 13.09
C THR A 250 -9.11 15.88 13.38
N GLY A 251 -7.95 15.42 13.84
CA GLY A 251 -7.80 14.07 14.40
C GLY A 251 -8.15 14.02 15.89
N GLY A 252 -8.31 12.81 16.44
CA GLY A 252 -8.67 12.63 17.86
C GLY A 252 -7.71 13.31 18.86
N ARG A 253 -6.40 13.36 18.54
CA ARG A 253 -5.35 13.91 19.43
C ARG A 253 -5.51 15.41 19.72
N THR A 254 -6.05 16.17 18.78
CA THR A 254 -6.16 17.63 18.83
C THR A 254 -7.55 18.11 19.24
N LEU A 255 -8.53 17.20 19.35
CA LEU A 255 -9.90 17.56 19.73
C LEU A 255 -9.94 18.26 21.10
N LYS A 256 -9.29 17.70 22.12
CA LYS A 256 -9.29 18.31 23.46
C LYS A 256 -8.70 19.72 23.43
N THR A 257 -7.56 19.88 22.77
CA THR A 257 -6.88 21.17 22.64
C THR A 257 -7.79 22.23 22.01
N LEU A 258 -8.49 21.88 20.93
CA LEU A 258 -9.43 22.78 20.28
C LEU A 258 -10.59 23.17 21.21
N LEU A 259 -11.20 22.19 21.89
CA LEU A 259 -12.30 22.44 22.81
C LEU A 259 -11.89 23.33 23.99
N ASP A 260 -10.70 23.11 24.57
CA ASP A 260 -10.16 23.94 25.65
C ASP A 260 -9.95 25.40 25.20
N GLU A 261 -9.59 25.61 23.93
CA GLU A 261 -9.44 26.92 23.29
C GLU A 261 -10.77 27.52 22.79
N GLY A 262 -11.92 26.91 23.11
CA GLY A 262 -13.24 27.38 22.68
C GLY A 262 -13.49 27.20 21.19
N ILE A 263 -12.79 26.27 20.54
CA ILE A 263 -12.93 25.92 19.13
C ILE A 263 -13.66 24.58 19.00
N THR A 264 -14.80 24.60 18.32
CA THR A 264 -15.58 23.38 18.03
C THR A 264 -15.32 22.95 16.59
N PRO A 265 -14.54 21.88 16.35
CA PRO A 265 -14.37 21.37 15.00
C PRO A 265 -15.69 20.81 14.46
N ASP A 266 -15.83 20.80 13.13
CA ASP A 266 -17.00 20.29 12.42
C ASP A 266 -16.98 18.76 12.30
N PHE A 267 -15.79 18.18 12.16
CA PHE A 267 -15.59 16.75 12.13
C PHE A 267 -14.31 16.36 12.85
N ILE A 268 -14.36 15.20 13.51
CA ILE A 268 -13.15 14.48 13.91
C ILE A 268 -12.97 13.22 13.09
N CYS A 269 -11.74 12.87 12.76
CA CYS A 269 -11.41 11.60 12.11
C CYS A 269 -10.69 10.66 13.08
N THR A 270 -11.00 9.37 13.00
CA THR A 270 -10.27 8.29 13.65
C THR A 270 -10.15 7.10 12.70
N ILE A 271 -8.98 6.44 12.68
CA ILE A 271 -8.71 5.27 11.84
C ILE A 271 -7.87 4.21 12.55
N ASP A 272 -7.05 4.61 13.52
CA ASP A 272 -6.12 3.70 14.19
C ASP A 272 -6.87 2.71 15.10
N PRO A 273 -6.60 1.40 15.00
CA PRO A 273 -7.19 0.38 15.88
C PRO A 273 -6.59 0.39 17.29
N GLY A 274 -5.39 0.97 17.44
CA GLY A 274 -4.54 0.88 18.62
C GLY A 274 -5.16 1.49 19.88
N GLU A 275 -4.80 0.96 21.05
CA GLU A 275 -5.21 1.54 22.35
C GLU A 275 -4.70 2.98 22.51
N ALA A 276 -3.54 3.32 21.94
CA ALA A 276 -3.03 4.69 21.93
C ALA A 276 -4.02 5.69 21.28
N SER A 277 -4.80 5.25 20.30
CA SER A 277 -5.86 6.06 19.68
C SER A 277 -6.99 6.35 20.67
N TYR A 278 -7.36 5.36 21.50
CA TYR A 278 -8.36 5.54 22.55
C TYR A 278 -7.87 6.50 23.63
N THR A 279 -6.64 6.33 24.12
CA THR A 279 -6.14 7.15 25.22
C THR A 279 -5.99 8.63 24.86
N VAL A 280 -5.72 8.98 23.60
CA VAL A 280 -5.68 10.40 23.19
C VAL A 280 -7.06 11.06 23.13
N ILE A 281 -8.15 10.29 23.04
CA ILE A 281 -9.52 10.83 22.95
C ILE A 281 -10.38 10.56 24.19
N GLU A 282 -9.95 9.70 25.11
CA GLU A 282 -10.76 9.22 26.26
C GLU A 282 -11.38 10.35 27.10
N LYS A 283 -10.68 11.48 27.24
CA LYS A 283 -11.12 12.64 28.01
C LYS A 283 -12.25 13.44 27.36
N VAL A 284 -12.51 13.21 26.07
CA VAL A 284 -13.48 13.95 25.26
C VAL A 284 -14.49 13.02 24.57
N LEU A 285 -14.64 11.78 25.05
CA LEU A 285 -15.65 10.84 24.54
C LEU A 285 -17.10 11.36 24.64
N HIS A 286 -17.36 12.30 25.55
CA HIS A 286 -18.66 12.94 25.72
C HIS A 286 -18.95 14.03 24.68
N SER A 287 -17.97 14.40 23.85
CA SER A 287 -18.12 15.38 22.77
C SER A 287 -19.24 14.99 21.81
N LYS A 288 -19.90 16.01 21.25
CA LYS A 288 -20.97 15.86 20.25
C LYS A 288 -20.51 16.09 18.83
N VAL A 289 -19.27 16.53 18.63
CA VAL A 289 -18.67 16.69 17.30
C VAL A 289 -18.76 15.37 16.53
N PRO A 290 -19.29 15.33 15.30
CA PRO A 290 -19.36 14.11 14.50
C PRO A 290 -18.01 13.41 14.32
N ILE A 291 -18.00 12.10 14.48
CA ILE A 291 -16.82 11.25 14.31
C ILE A 291 -16.89 10.46 13.00
N VAL A 292 -15.88 10.65 12.17
CA VAL A 292 -15.68 9.93 10.90
C VAL A 292 -14.72 8.77 11.16
N PHE A 293 -15.17 7.55 10.91
CA PHE A 293 -14.45 6.32 11.24
C PHE A 293 -14.61 5.25 10.14
N CYS A 294 -13.69 4.30 10.12
CA CYS A 294 -13.74 3.12 9.25
C CYS A 294 -13.84 1.82 10.05
N GLU A 295 -13.96 0.70 9.35
CA GLU A 295 -14.15 -0.65 9.89
C GLU A 295 -13.15 -0.99 10.98
N ILE A 296 -11.89 -0.61 10.77
CA ILE A 296 -10.75 -0.96 11.62
C ILE A 296 -10.47 0.05 12.73
N SER A 297 -11.23 1.14 12.82
CA SER A 297 -11.05 2.13 13.88
C SER A 297 -11.21 1.50 15.26
N ASN A 298 -10.49 2.00 16.26
CA ASN A 298 -10.52 1.43 17.61
C ASN A 298 -11.97 1.25 18.12
N CYS A 299 -12.34 0.01 18.44
CA CYS A 299 -13.72 -0.35 18.73
C CYS A 299 -14.26 0.27 20.03
N LYS A 300 -13.40 0.63 21.00
CA LYS A 300 -13.83 1.35 22.20
C LYS A 300 -14.25 2.77 21.87
N ILE A 301 -13.46 3.49 21.05
CA ILE A 301 -13.81 4.83 20.57
C ILE A 301 -15.14 4.77 19.82
N VAL A 302 -15.25 3.86 18.85
CA VAL A 302 -16.46 3.71 18.03
C VAL A 302 -17.68 3.39 18.89
N LYS A 303 -17.55 2.63 19.97
CA LYS A 303 -18.67 2.28 20.85
C LYS A 303 -19.04 3.39 21.83
N GLU A 304 -18.05 4.03 22.46
CA GLU A 304 -18.25 4.91 23.62
C GLU A 304 -18.40 6.40 23.25
N TYR A 305 -17.93 6.80 22.06
CA TYR A 305 -18.01 8.20 21.64
C TYR A 305 -19.46 8.67 21.45
N SER A 306 -19.77 9.83 22.03
CA SER A 306 -21.14 10.34 22.17
C SER A 306 -21.68 11.10 20.96
N GLY A 307 -20.80 11.56 20.06
CA GLY A 307 -21.19 12.26 18.83
C GLY A 307 -21.70 11.32 17.75
N THR A 308 -22.29 11.91 16.71
CA THR A 308 -22.82 11.17 15.57
C THR A 308 -21.70 10.46 14.82
N LYS A 309 -21.94 9.20 14.45
CA LYS A 309 -20.94 8.33 13.83
C LYS A 309 -21.16 8.30 12.32
N VAL A 310 -20.11 8.63 11.58
CA VAL A 310 -20.09 8.66 10.12
C VAL A 310 -19.11 7.59 9.64
N PHE A 311 -19.66 6.56 9.02
CA PHE A 311 -18.89 5.44 8.52
C PHE A 311 -18.44 5.69 7.08
N PHE A 312 -17.13 5.57 6.84
CA PHE A 312 -16.57 5.45 5.49
C PHE A 312 -15.86 4.10 5.36
N ARG A 313 -15.72 3.63 4.12
CA ARG A 313 -15.08 2.36 3.82
C ARG A 313 -13.57 2.50 3.71
N ASP A 314 -12.83 1.63 4.37
CA ASP A 314 -11.40 1.47 4.10
C ASP A 314 -11.19 0.78 2.73
N ARG A 315 -10.34 1.36 1.87
CA ARG A 315 -10.03 0.80 0.53
C ARG A 315 -9.48 -0.61 0.61
N ASP A 316 -8.71 -0.91 1.65
CA ASP A 316 -8.14 -2.22 1.85
C ASP A 316 -9.21 -3.28 2.19
N PHE A 317 -10.38 -2.84 2.63
CA PHE A 317 -11.50 -3.68 3.03
C PHE A 317 -12.67 -3.61 2.06
N GLU A 318 -12.55 -2.90 0.93
CA GLU A 318 -13.62 -2.65 -0.04
C GLU A 318 -14.47 -3.88 -0.33
N ASP A 319 -13.76 -4.89 -0.83
CA ASP A 319 -14.24 -6.22 -1.17
C ASP A 319 -15.03 -6.91 -0.04
N ILE A 320 -14.60 -6.70 1.21
CA ILE A 320 -15.10 -7.36 2.42
C ILE A 320 -16.32 -6.61 2.95
N THR A 321 -16.23 -5.29 2.99
CA THR A 321 -17.28 -4.40 3.49
C THR A 321 -18.50 -4.49 2.58
N GLU A 322 -18.33 -4.48 1.26
CA GLU A 322 -19.45 -4.66 0.34
C GLU A 322 -20.08 -6.06 0.46
N GLU A 323 -19.27 -7.12 0.57
CA GLU A 323 -19.76 -8.49 0.79
C GLU A 323 -20.63 -8.58 2.05
N LEU A 324 -20.24 -7.87 3.11
CA LEU A 324 -20.93 -7.89 4.39
C LEU A 324 -22.17 -7.00 4.39
N LEU A 325 -22.03 -5.72 4.01
CA LEU A 325 -23.08 -4.70 4.12
C LEU A 325 -24.13 -4.78 3.00
N GLY A 326 -23.76 -5.31 1.84
CA GLY A 326 -24.63 -5.40 0.67
C GLY A 326 -24.96 -4.04 0.02
N ILE A 327 -24.21 -2.99 0.37
CA ILE A 327 -24.29 -1.66 -0.22
C ILE A 327 -22.88 -1.16 -0.52
N GLU A 328 -22.77 -0.28 -1.50
CA GLU A 328 -21.55 0.48 -1.75
C GLU A 328 -21.47 1.64 -0.74
N VAL A 329 -20.30 1.80 -0.12
CA VAL A 329 -19.98 2.92 0.76
C VAL A 329 -18.69 3.56 0.24
N ASP A 330 -18.71 4.87 0.07
CA ASP A 330 -17.55 5.59 -0.49
C ASP A 330 -16.35 5.47 0.48
N SER A 331 -15.14 5.50 -0.09
CA SER A 331 -13.89 5.47 0.68
C SER A 331 -13.23 6.84 0.74
N LEU A 332 -12.49 7.07 1.82
CA LEU A 332 -11.56 8.20 1.92
C LEU A 332 -10.14 7.71 1.67
N LYS A 333 -9.33 8.53 0.98
CA LYS A 333 -7.93 8.21 0.73
C LYS A 333 -7.16 8.28 2.06
N GLN A 334 -6.33 7.27 2.29
CA GLN A 334 -5.44 7.19 3.43
C GLN A 334 -3.98 7.35 2.97
N GLY A 335 -3.09 7.62 3.92
CA GLY A 335 -1.65 7.78 3.66
C GLY A 335 -0.77 7.46 4.87
N GLY A 336 -1.28 6.64 5.79
CA GLY A 336 -0.57 6.19 7.00
C GLY A 336 -0.72 7.08 8.24
N SER A 337 -1.38 8.23 8.13
CA SER A 337 -1.75 9.10 9.25
C SER A 337 -3.18 9.62 9.08
N VAL A 338 -3.89 9.81 10.19
CA VAL A 338 -5.25 10.38 10.23
C VAL A 338 -5.37 11.73 9.53
N ALA A 339 -4.28 12.50 9.45
CA ALA A 339 -4.23 13.75 8.70
C ALA A 339 -4.63 13.57 7.22
N HIS A 340 -4.21 12.48 6.57
CA HIS A 340 -4.60 12.19 5.19
C HIS A 340 -6.11 11.96 5.06
N VAL A 341 -6.73 11.35 6.07
CA VAL A 341 -8.18 11.15 6.10
C VAL A 341 -8.90 12.47 6.31
N CYS A 342 -8.38 13.36 7.17
CA CYS A 342 -8.93 14.72 7.33
C CYS A 342 -8.87 15.50 6.01
N ILE A 343 -7.74 15.44 5.28
CA ILE A 343 -7.58 16.09 3.96
C ILE A 343 -8.53 15.46 2.95
N SER A 344 -8.61 14.12 2.90
CA SER A 344 -9.51 13.42 2.01
C SER A 344 -10.98 13.73 2.33
N LEU A 345 -11.32 13.92 3.61
CA LEU A 345 -12.65 14.32 4.04
C LEU A 345 -12.97 15.74 3.57
N ALA A 346 -12.07 16.71 3.76
CA ALA A 346 -12.26 18.07 3.26
C ALA A 346 -12.55 18.09 1.75
N LYS A 347 -11.74 17.37 0.97
CA LYS A 347 -11.99 17.16 -0.47
C LYS A 347 -13.37 16.54 -0.72
N TYR A 348 -13.68 15.46 0.00
CA TYR A 348 -14.92 14.70 -0.20
C TYR A 348 -16.18 15.54 0.12
N LEU A 349 -16.07 16.45 1.08
CA LEU A 349 -17.09 17.45 1.39
C LEU A 349 -17.25 18.52 0.30
N GLY A 350 -16.37 18.57 -0.71
CA GLY A 350 -16.40 19.54 -1.81
C GLY A 350 -15.52 20.78 -1.56
N CYS A 351 -14.72 20.82 -0.50
CA CYS A 351 -13.88 21.97 -0.20
C CYS A 351 -12.78 22.14 -1.26
N ASN A 352 -12.58 23.36 -1.75
CA ASN A 352 -11.63 23.66 -2.83
C ASN A 352 -10.40 24.47 -2.37
N LYS A 353 -10.40 24.95 -1.13
CA LYS A 353 -9.25 25.53 -0.41
C LYS A 353 -9.03 24.71 0.84
N ILE A 354 -7.88 24.05 0.97
CA ILE A 354 -7.55 23.21 2.13
C ILE A 354 -6.28 23.76 2.77
N ILE A 355 -6.45 24.30 3.97
CA ILE A 355 -5.38 24.93 4.76
C ILE A 355 -4.92 23.94 5.83
N PHE A 356 -3.60 23.78 5.98
CA PHE A 356 -2.99 22.94 7.01
C PHE A 356 -2.47 23.81 8.16
N ILE A 357 -2.74 23.41 9.40
CA ILE A 357 -2.05 23.94 10.58
C ILE A 357 -1.59 22.80 11.49
N GLY A 358 -0.47 22.98 12.18
CA GLY A 358 0.10 21.92 13.02
C GLY A 358 0.49 20.67 12.22
N GLN A 359 0.68 20.76 10.90
CA GLN A 359 1.04 19.64 10.03
C GLN A 359 2.57 19.52 9.87
N ASP A 360 3.31 19.53 10.98
CA ASP A 360 4.77 19.68 10.95
C ASP A 360 5.51 18.57 10.21
N LEU A 361 5.09 17.30 10.38
CA LEU A 361 5.75 16.13 9.76
C LEU A 361 7.28 16.08 9.98
N ALA A 362 7.71 16.67 11.08
CA ALA A 362 9.10 16.81 11.49
C ALA A 362 9.14 17.06 12.99
N TYR A 363 10.33 16.92 13.57
CA TYR A 363 10.58 17.25 14.96
C TYR A 363 10.90 18.73 15.12
N THR A 364 9.93 19.58 14.79
CA THR A 364 10.02 21.03 14.95
C THR A 364 10.37 21.36 16.39
N ASN A 365 11.43 22.15 16.59
CA ASN A 365 12.00 22.46 17.90
C ASN A 365 12.35 21.21 18.75
N ASN A 366 12.75 20.10 18.11
CA ASN A 366 13.11 18.84 18.76
C ASN A 366 11.95 18.20 19.56
N LYS A 367 10.70 18.42 19.14
CA LYS A 367 9.51 17.88 19.80
C LYS A 367 8.74 16.87 18.94
N TYR A 368 8.12 15.88 19.59
CA TYR A 368 7.24 14.92 18.90
C TYR A 368 5.88 15.53 18.52
N HIS A 369 5.28 16.33 19.40
CA HIS A 369 3.97 16.97 19.24
C HIS A 369 3.94 18.36 19.90
N ALA A 370 2.86 19.13 19.68
CA ALA A 370 2.57 20.30 20.53
C ALA A 370 2.44 19.88 22.00
N GLU A 371 2.85 20.74 22.95
CA GLU A 371 2.71 20.45 24.38
C GLU A 371 1.24 20.26 24.76
N SER A 372 0.37 21.04 24.13
CA SER A 372 -1.07 20.95 24.29
C SER A 372 -1.69 19.66 23.72
N ALA A 373 -0.95 18.91 22.88
CA ALA A 373 -1.40 17.69 22.20
C ALA A 373 -0.55 16.44 22.56
N LYS A 374 0.29 16.53 23.60
CA LYS A 374 1.18 15.44 24.00
C LYS A 374 0.42 14.30 24.68
N TYR A 375 0.90 13.09 24.38
CA TYR A 375 0.40 11.86 25.01
C TYR A 375 1.31 11.41 26.15
N ASN A 376 2.63 11.38 25.92
CA ASN A 376 3.63 10.97 26.89
C ASN A 376 4.14 12.17 27.71
N LYS A 377 4.69 11.88 28.91
CA LYS A 377 5.38 12.91 29.73
C LYS A 377 6.64 13.45 29.03
N ASN A 378 7.35 12.60 28.29
CA ASN A 378 8.48 13.00 27.45
C ASN A 378 7.98 13.37 26.06
N ASN A 379 8.18 14.63 25.67
CA ASN A 379 7.77 15.18 24.37
C ASN A 379 8.98 15.67 23.53
N VAL A 380 10.19 15.40 23.98
CA VAL A 380 11.45 15.78 23.33
C VAL A 380 12.10 14.55 22.72
N ILE A 381 12.70 14.71 21.54
CA ILE A 381 13.40 13.63 20.85
C ILE A 381 14.64 13.16 21.62
N SER A 382 14.97 11.87 21.48
CA SER A 382 16.13 11.22 22.08
C SER A 382 17.33 11.22 21.11
N GLU A 383 18.56 11.18 21.63
CA GLU A 383 19.76 10.95 20.81
C GLU A 383 19.75 9.58 20.10
N GLU A 384 18.95 8.62 20.61
CA GLU A 384 18.78 7.30 20.00
C GLU A 384 17.77 7.30 18.83
N ASP A 385 17.02 8.39 18.63
CA ASP A 385 16.04 8.49 17.56
C ASP A 385 16.74 8.52 16.20
N LYS A 386 16.34 7.62 15.31
CA LYS A 386 16.82 7.62 13.92
C LYS A 386 16.01 8.63 13.11
N TYR A 387 16.67 9.71 12.70
CA TYR A 387 16.09 10.74 11.84
C TYR A 387 16.89 10.91 10.55
N ILE A 388 16.21 11.46 9.55
CA ILE A 388 16.77 12.05 8.34
C ILE A 388 16.56 13.56 8.42
N ILE A 389 17.29 14.29 7.58
CA ILE A 389 17.16 15.75 7.48
C ILE A 389 16.41 16.10 6.19
N VAL A 390 15.43 16.99 6.29
CA VAL A 390 14.67 17.54 5.16
C VAL A 390 14.61 19.06 5.25
N ASP A 391 14.18 19.71 4.17
CA ASP A 391 13.94 21.15 4.17
C ASP A 391 12.64 21.46 4.93
N ASP A 392 12.69 22.48 5.77
CA ASP A 392 11.54 23.08 6.43
C ASP A 392 10.84 24.09 5.52
N ILE A 393 9.71 24.65 5.96
CA ILE A 393 8.93 25.61 5.18
C ILE A 393 9.65 26.93 4.85
N TYR A 394 10.76 27.25 5.52
CA TYR A 394 11.57 28.44 5.30
C TYR A 394 12.85 28.15 4.49
N GLY A 395 13.08 26.89 4.13
CA GLY A 395 14.28 26.44 3.40
C GLY A 395 15.44 26.03 4.32
N GLU A 396 15.25 26.06 5.63
CA GLU A 396 16.21 25.59 6.62
C GLU A 396 16.11 24.08 6.81
N LYS A 397 17.00 23.48 7.60
CA LYS A 397 17.02 22.02 7.83
C LYS A 397 16.25 21.64 9.09
N VAL A 398 15.39 20.61 8.99
CA VAL A 398 14.65 20.05 10.12
C VAL A 398 14.76 18.53 10.18
N PRO A 399 14.97 17.93 11.38
CA PRO A 399 14.96 16.49 11.54
C PRO A 399 13.55 15.90 11.41
N THR A 400 13.43 14.76 10.72
CA THR A 400 12.19 14.00 10.57
C THR A 400 12.48 12.50 10.53
N THR A 401 11.49 11.65 10.78
CA THR A 401 11.66 10.20 10.61
C THR A 401 11.32 9.74 9.20
N MET A 402 11.76 8.54 8.84
CA MET A 402 11.31 7.89 7.59
C MET A 402 9.79 7.78 7.50
N ILE A 403 9.10 7.57 8.64
CA ILE A 403 7.63 7.45 8.70
C ILE A 403 6.97 8.82 8.49
N LEU A 404 7.44 9.87 9.18
CA LEU A 404 6.90 11.22 9.01
C LEU A 404 7.16 11.77 7.60
N ASN A 405 8.33 11.49 7.02
CA ASN A 405 8.62 11.83 5.63
C ASN A 405 7.78 11.02 4.64
N PHE A 406 7.45 9.76 4.94
CA PHE A 406 6.50 8.96 4.16
C PHE A 406 5.10 9.61 4.17
N TYR A 407 4.63 10.08 5.32
CA TYR A 407 3.37 10.85 5.41
C TYR A 407 3.43 12.14 4.58
N ARG A 408 4.53 12.89 4.67
CA ARG A 408 4.75 14.09 3.85
C ARG A 408 4.61 13.81 2.35
N LYS A 409 5.32 12.79 1.86
CA LYS A 409 5.24 12.37 0.45
C LYS A 409 3.85 11.90 0.03
N ASN A 410 3.10 11.27 0.92
CA ASN A 410 1.71 10.89 0.63
C ASN A 410 0.78 12.11 0.53
N ILE A 411 0.98 13.16 1.34
CA ILE A 411 0.27 14.44 1.18
C ILE A 411 0.65 15.10 -0.16
N GLU A 412 1.94 15.14 -0.52
CA GLU A 412 2.40 15.68 -1.81
C GLU A 412 1.73 14.94 -2.99
N GLN A 413 1.65 13.61 -2.90
CA GLN A 413 0.94 12.80 -3.89
C GLN A 413 -0.56 13.10 -3.93
N MET A 414 -1.19 13.36 -2.77
CA MET A 414 -2.59 13.83 -2.73
C MET A 414 -2.74 15.20 -3.39
N ILE A 415 -1.78 16.10 -3.26
CA ILE A 415 -1.83 17.43 -3.91
C ILE A 415 -1.77 17.26 -5.43
N ILE A 416 -0.83 16.46 -5.93
CA ILE A 416 -0.65 16.19 -7.37
C ILE A 416 -1.92 15.61 -8.00
N GLU A 417 -2.60 14.69 -7.31
CA GLU A 417 -3.84 14.08 -7.79
C GLU A 417 -5.07 15.02 -7.77
N ASN A 418 -4.93 16.25 -7.28
CA ASN A 418 -6.04 17.18 -7.03
C ASN A 418 -5.72 18.61 -7.47
N GLU A 419 -5.34 18.79 -8.73
CA GLU A 419 -4.98 20.08 -9.33
C GLU A 419 -6.08 21.15 -9.23
N ASN A 420 -7.34 20.74 -9.07
CA ASN A 420 -8.49 21.63 -8.90
C ASN A 420 -8.66 22.20 -7.47
N ILE A 421 -7.82 21.77 -6.52
CA ILE A 421 -7.85 22.20 -5.13
C ILE A 421 -6.60 23.02 -4.83
N THR A 422 -6.76 24.16 -4.16
CA THR A 422 -5.62 24.91 -3.64
C THR A 422 -5.29 24.41 -2.24
N PHE A 423 -4.10 23.86 -2.07
CA PHE A 423 -3.57 23.46 -0.77
C PHE A 423 -2.65 24.55 -0.23
N ILE A 424 -2.84 24.92 1.04
CA ILE A 424 -2.05 25.96 1.71
C ILE A 424 -1.43 25.37 2.97
N ASN A 425 -0.11 25.49 3.11
CA ASN A 425 0.62 25.11 4.30
C ASN A 425 0.81 26.33 5.21
N SER A 426 -0.09 26.46 6.19
CA SER A 426 -0.07 27.48 7.25
C SER A 426 0.40 26.93 8.59
N THR A 427 1.20 25.88 8.53
CA THR A 427 1.77 25.24 9.72
C THR A 427 2.73 26.20 10.43
N GLU A 428 3.36 27.15 9.73
CA GLU A 428 4.36 28.07 10.32
C GLU A 428 5.54 27.35 11.02
N GLY A 429 5.80 26.11 10.60
CA GLY A 429 6.91 25.26 11.01
C GLY A 429 6.89 23.93 10.25
N GLY A 430 7.84 23.05 10.60
CA GLY A 430 7.88 21.69 10.08
C GLY A 430 8.42 21.56 8.66
N ALA A 431 8.42 20.33 8.17
CA ALA A 431 8.92 19.97 6.85
C ALA A 431 8.08 20.61 5.75
N ASN A 432 8.75 21.05 4.68
CA ASN A 432 8.07 21.60 3.52
C ASN A 432 7.25 20.52 2.79
N ILE A 433 6.00 20.83 2.48
CA ILE A 433 5.09 19.95 1.73
C ILE A 433 5.04 20.47 0.29
N GLN A 434 5.72 19.79 -0.63
CA GLN A 434 5.78 20.22 -2.02
C GLN A 434 4.39 20.25 -2.67
N GLY A 435 4.14 21.31 -3.46
CA GLY A 435 2.86 21.56 -4.12
C GLY A 435 1.86 22.36 -3.27
N ALA A 436 2.07 22.51 -1.96
CA ALA A 436 1.27 23.42 -1.14
C ALA A 436 1.86 24.85 -1.16
N LEU A 437 0.99 25.85 -1.16
CA LEU A 437 1.40 27.25 -1.00
C LEU A 437 1.79 27.50 0.46
N VAL A 438 3.02 27.92 0.73
CA VAL A 438 3.45 28.29 2.07
C VAL A 438 2.98 29.72 2.38
N MET A 439 2.20 29.90 3.45
CA MET A 439 1.61 31.19 3.82
C MET A 439 1.23 31.18 5.31
N PRO A 440 1.50 32.25 6.09
CA PRO A 440 1.03 32.37 7.48
C PRO A 440 -0.48 32.14 7.61
N LEU A 441 -0.94 31.66 8.78
CA LEU A 441 -2.37 31.41 8.98
C LEU A 441 -3.19 32.69 8.88
N GLU A 442 -2.66 33.81 9.37
CA GLU A 442 -3.31 35.13 9.28
C GLU A 442 -3.64 35.52 7.84
N GLU A 443 -2.64 35.46 6.95
CA GLU A 443 -2.81 35.77 5.53
C GLU A 443 -3.77 34.78 4.85
N SER A 444 -3.70 33.51 5.23
CA SER A 444 -4.56 32.46 4.67
C SER A 444 -6.01 32.66 5.08
N ILE A 445 -6.26 33.08 6.32
CA ILE A 445 -7.59 33.48 6.80
C ILE A 445 -8.10 34.65 5.97
N GLN A 446 -7.32 35.72 5.84
CA GLN A 446 -7.72 36.93 5.11
C GLN A 446 -7.98 36.65 3.62
N GLY A 447 -7.17 35.80 3.00
CA GLY A 447 -7.23 35.50 1.57
C GLY A 447 -8.31 34.50 1.16
N TYR A 448 -8.67 33.56 2.05
CA TYR A 448 -9.52 32.42 1.68
C TYR A 448 -10.79 32.25 2.53
N CYS A 449 -11.05 33.11 3.52
CA CYS A 449 -12.25 32.99 4.33
C CYS A 449 -13.55 33.15 3.54
N CYS A 450 -14.59 32.45 3.98
CA CYS A 450 -15.95 32.72 3.54
C CYS A 450 -16.51 33.91 4.33
N LYS A 451 -16.41 35.12 3.79
CA LYS A 451 -16.81 36.37 4.47
C LYS A 451 -18.26 36.38 4.97
N GLU A 452 -19.17 35.74 4.24
CA GLU A 452 -20.58 35.64 4.60
C GLU A 452 -20.87 34.55 5.66
N GLY A 453 -19.85 33.80 6.07
CA GLY A 453 -19.99 32.59 6.87
C GLY A 453 -20.47 31.39 6.06
N ILE A 454 -20.40 30.20 6.66
CA ILE A 454 -20.82 28.93 6.09
C ILE A 454 -22.01 28.43 6.89
N VAL A 455 -23.14 28.22 6.24
CA VAL A 455 -24.31 27.59 6.87
C VAL A 455 -24.05 26.07 6.93
N LYS A 456 -23.60 25.58 8.08
CA LYS A 456 -23.09 24.20 8.19
C LYS A 456 -24.17 23.12 8.26
N ASN A 457 -25.22 23.33 9.07
CA ASN A 457 -26.36 22.40 9.25
C ASN A 457 -26.00 20.91 9.43
N ILE A 458 -24.82 20.59 9.99
CA ILE A 458 -24.27 19.24 10.03
C ILE A 458 -25.17 18.28 10.80
N ASP A 459 -25.67 18.70 11.97
CA ASP A 459 -26.60 17.88 12.77
C ASP A 459 -27.89 17.52 12.03
N TYR A 460 -28.40 18.42 11.18
CA TYR A 460 -29.57 18.15 10.36
C TYR A 460 -29.26 17.12 9.27
N ILE A 461 -28.14 17.29 8.56
CA ILE A 461 -27.67 16.36 7.51
C ILE A 461 -27.48 14.95 8.10
N LEU A 462 -26.94 14.87 9.32
CA LEU A 462 -26.63 13.62 9.99
C LEU A 462 -27.81 12.95 10.71
N LYS A 463 -29.01 13.54 10.75
CA LYS A 463 -30.22 12.89 11.32
C LYS A 463 -30.79 11.76 10.45
N CYS A 464 -30.25 11.54 9.26
CA CYS A 464 -30.73 10.52 8.33
C CYS A 464 -30.54 9.08 8.87
N LYS A 465 -31.47 8.18 8.56
CA LYS A 465 -31.32 6.74 8.87
C LYS A 465 -30.18 6.13 8.06
N SER A 466 -29.50 5.16 8.66
CA SER A 466 -28.50 4.32 7.99
C SER A 466 -29.07 3.69 6.72
N LEU A 467 -28.22 3.59 5.68
CA LEU A 467 -28.54 2.88 4.44
C LEU A 467 -28.36 1.37 4.57
N VAL A 468 -27.70 0.90 5.63
CA VAL A 468 -27.36 -0.52 5.81
C VAL A 468 -28.55 -1.31 6.32
N ASN A 469 -28.91 -2.39 5.63
CA ASN A 469 -29.99 -3.28 6.05
C ASN A 469 -29.48 -4.38 7.00
N LYS A 470 -29.93 -4.35 8.27
CA LYS A 470 -29.56 -5.36 9.31
C LYS A 470 -29.81 -6.81 8.85
N GLN A 471 -30.93 -7.08 8.18
CA GLN A 471 -31.28 -8.44 7.72
C GLN A 471 -30.34 -8.93 6.61
N THR A 472 -29.94 -8.03 5.70
CA THR A 472 -28.93 -8.33 4.67
C THR A 472 -27.60 -8.70 5.32
N VAL A 473 -27.14 -7.93 6.29
CA VAL A 473 -25.89 -8.22 7.02
C VAL A 473 -25.97 -9.58 7.72
N SER A 474 -27.06 -9.85 8.46
CA SER A 474 -27.26 -11.15 9.13
C SER A 474 -27.24 -12.33 8.14
N LYS A 475 -27.89 -12.18 6.98
CA LYS A 475 -27.87 -13.19 5.91
C LYS A 475 -26.46 -13.42 5.36
N ASN A 476 -25.70 -12.35 5.15
CA ASN A 476 -24.33 -12.41 4.65
C ASN A 476 -23.39 -13.08 5.67
N ILE A 477 -23.50 -12.75 6.96
CA ILE A 477 -22.74 -13.42 8.03
C ILE A 477 -23.04 -14.93 8.06
N ILE A 478 -24.32 -15.34 7.93
CA ILE A 478 -24.67 -16.76 7.86
C ILE A 478 -24.03 -17.45 6.65
N LYS A 479 -23.99 -16.78 5.49
CA LYS A 479 -23.33 -17.29 4.28
C LYS A 479 -21.82 -17.46 4.51
N ILE A 480 -21.17 -16.46 5.11
CA ILE A 480 -19.74 -16.50 5.47
C ILE A 480 -19.46 -17.67 6.43
N LEU A 481 -20.24 -17.82 7.51
CA LEU A 481 -20.08 -18.92 8.47
C LEU A 481 -20.20 -20.31 7.82
N LYS A 482 -21.10 -20.48 6.84
CA LYS A 482 -21.21 -21.73 6.05
C LYS A 482 -19.94 -21.99 5.23
N SER A 483 -19.38 -20.97 4.58
CA SER A 483 -18.13 -21.10 3.83
C SER A 483 -16.93 -21.41 4.74
N ILE A 484 -16.86 -20.77 5.91
CA ILE A 484 -15.85 -21.02 6.95
C ILE A 484 -15.86 -22.50 7.37
N LYS A 485 -17.04 -23.04 7.68
CA LYS A 485 -17.19 -24.46 8.04
C LYS A 485 -16.71 -25.39 6.92
N ALA A 486 -16.98 -25.05 5.66
CA ALA A 486 -16.50 -25.84 4.53
C ALA A 486 -14.96 -25.79 4.40
N ILE A 487 -14.35 -24.62 4.60
CA ILE A 487 -12.88 -24.46 4.58
C ILE A 487 -12.26 -25.28 5.72
N GLU A 488 -12.84 -25.23 6.92
CA GLU A 488 -12.39 -26.01 8.09
C GLU A 488 -12.27 -27.51 7.76
N GLU A 489 -13.30 -28.10 7.15
CA GLU A 489 -13.32 -29.52 6.77
C GLU A 489 -12.32 -29.85 5.66
N ILE A 490 -12.09 -28.93 4.73
CA ILE A 490 -11.09 -29.11 3.67
C ILE A 490 -9.67 -29.07 4.26
N CYS A 491 -9.37 -28.12 5.15
CA CYS A 491 -8.09 -28.02 5.83
C CYS A 491 -7.76 -29.28 6.63
N LYS A 492 -8.73 -29.84 7.38
CA LYS A 492 -8.53 -31.12 8.11
C LYS A 492 -8.11 -32.25 7.18
N LYS A 493 -8.75 -32.36 6.01
CA LYS A 493 -8.38 -33.36 4.99
C LYS A 493 -7.00 -33.09 4.38
N ALA A 494 -6.70 -31.84 4.07
CA ALA A 494 -5.41 -31.45 3.49
C ALA A 494 -4.25 -31.74 4.45
N ILE A 495 -4.41 -31.45 5.74
CA ILE A 495 -3.44 -31.79 6.79
C ILE A 495 -3.16 -33.30 6.79
N ALA A 496 -4.19 -34.15 6.74
CA ALA A 496 -4.00 -35.60 6.68
C ALA A 496 -3.22 -36.06 5.43
N TYR A 497 -3.42 -35.42 4.26
CA TYR A 497 -2.64 -35.70 3.06
C TYR A 497 -1.19 -35.20 3.16
N THR A 498 -0.94 -34.03 3.74
CA THR A 498 0.43 -33.55 3.98
C THR A 498 1.22 -34.46 4.91
N GLN A 499 0.57 -35.06 5.91
CA GLN A 499 1.19 -36.06 6.79
C GLN A 499 1.51 -37.36 6.05
N LYS A 500 0.66 -37.80 5.10
CA LYS A 500 0.96 -38.94 4.21
C LYS A 500 2.16 -38.64 3.32
N MET A 501 2.20 -37.44 2.73
CA MET A 501 3.32 -36.96 1.90
C MET A 501 4.62 -36.94 2.70
N TYR A 502 4.60 -36.39 3.92
CA TYR A 502 5.77 -36.37 4.81
C TYR A 502 6.27 -37.79 5.12
N LYS A 503 5.38 -38.70 5.53
CA LYS A 503 5.73 -40.11 5.82
C LYS A 503 6.33 -40.83 4.62
N TYR A 504 5.83 -40.56 3.41
CA TYR A 504 6.40 -41.11 2.18
C TYR A 504 7.87 -40.70 2.01
N TYR A 505 8.18 -39.41 2.12
CA TYR A 505 9.55 -38.92 1.96
C TYR A 505 10.48 -39.24 3.16
N GLU A 506 9.93 -39.44 4.36
CA GLU A 506 10.70 -39.85 5.54
C GLU A 506 11.11 -41.32 5.50
N LYS A 507 10.16 -42.24 5.25
CA LYS A 507 10.37 -43.69 5.42
C LYS A 507 10.29 -44.50 4.12
N LYS A 508 10.11 -43.87 2.96
CA LYS A 508 9.89 -44.52 1.65
C LYS A 508 8.72 -45.51 1.70
N SER A 509 7.58 -45.03 2.22
CA SER A 509 6.33 -45.80 2.32
C SER A 509 5.81 -46.26 0.95
N LEU A 510 5.09 -47.38 0.89
CA LEU A 510 4.38 -47.89 -0.31
C LEU A 510 3.18 -47.02 -0.76
N LEU A 511 3.07 -45.80 -0.24
CA LEU A 511 2.01 -44.85 -0.59
C LEU A 511 2.18 -44.33 -2.02
N ASP A 512 1.08 -44.21 -2.75
CA ASP A 512 1.04 -43.50 -4.03
C ASP A 512 1.20 -41.99 -3.80
N ILE A 513 2.43 -41.51 -3.99
CA ILE A 513 2.78 -40.11 -3.83
C ILE A 513 2.14 -39.23 -4.90
N ASN A 514 1.98 -39.73 -6.13
CA ASN A 514 1.39 -38.97 -7.23
C ASN A 514 -0.10 -38.71 -6.97
N ASN A 515 -0.83 -39.72 -6.50
CA ASN A 515 -2.20 -39.52 -6.05
C ASN A 515 -2.26 -38.57 -4.85
N THR A 516 -1.35 -38.68 -3.87
CA THR A 516 -1.32 -37.76 -2.71
C THR A 516 -1.15 -36.30 -3.15
N ILE A 517 -0.20 -36.02 -4.04
CA ILE A 517 0.03 -34.69 -4.60
C ILE A 517 -1.20 -34.20 -5.37
N THR A 518 -1.77 -35.06 -6.24
CA THR A 518 -2.99 -34.73 -7.00
C THR A 518 -4.18 -34.38 -6.10
N GLN A 519 -4.33 -35.08 -4.96
CA GLN A 519 -5.39 -34.75 -4.00
C GLN A 519 -5.12 -33.43 -3.28
N LEU A 520 -3.87 -33.12 -2.94
CA LEU A 520 -3.50 -31.83 -2.35
C LEU A 520 -3.82 -30.68 -3.31
N GLU A 521 -3.43 -30.78 -4.58
CA GLU A 521 -3.73 -29.78 -5.61
C GLU A 521 -5.25 -29.53 -5.73
N LYS A 522 -6.06 -30.60 -5.76
CA LYS A 522 -7.53 -30.47 -5.77
C LYS A 522 -8.09 -29.80 -4.52
N LEU A 523 -7.48 -30.02 -3.35
CA LEU A 523 -7.89 -29.40 -2.09
C LEU A 523 -7.50 -27.92 -2.07
N ASP A 524 -6.31 -27.57 -2.57
CA ASP A 524 -5.87 -26.18 -2.76
C ASP A 524 -6.83 -25.42 -3.67
N ASP A 525 -7.19 -25.98 -4.82
CA ASP A 525 -8.16 -25.37 -5.73
C ASP A 525 -9.51 -25.11 -5.06
N ARG A 526 -9.97 -26.05 -4.22
CA ARG A 526 -11.22 -25.90 -3.47
C ARG A 526 -11.11 -24.84 -2.38
N ILE A 527 -9.99 -24.78 -1.65
CA ILE A 527 -9.72 -23.74 -0.65
C ILE A 527 -9.71 -22.39 -1.34
N ASN A 528 -8.94 -22.23 -2.43
CA ASN A 528 -8.83 -20.99 -3.17
C ASN A 528 -10.20 -20.51 -3.67
N LYS A 529 -10.99 -21.40 -4.29
CA LYS A 529 -12.38 -21.09 -4.70
C LYS A 529 -13.28 -20.65 -3.54
N LYS A 530 -13.07 -21.18 -2.33
CA LYS A 530 -13.85 -20.80 -1.14
C LYS A 530 -13.35 -19.52 -0.49
N LEU A 531 -12.04 -19.28 -0.44
CA LEU A 531 -11.45 -18.04 0.07
C LEU A 531 -11.84 -16.83 -0.77
N ILE A 532 -12.06 -16.99 -2.08
CA ILE A 532 -12.66 -15.96 -2.94
C ILE A 532 -14.04 -15.50 -2.41
N ASN A 533 -14.79 -16.41 -1.76
CA ASN A 533 -16.13 -16.17 -1.22
C ASN A 533 -16.12 -15.89 0.31
N VAL A 534 -14.96 -15.66 0.91
CA VAL A 534 -14.81 -15.24 2.31
C VAL A 534 -13.69 -14.23 2.39
N LYS A 535 -13.92 -13.04 1.84
CA LYS A 535 -12.86 -12.05 1.67
C LYS A 535 -12.35 -11.55 3.04
N SER A 536 -13.20 -11.59 4.08
CA SER A 536 -12.84 -11.24 5.46
C SER A 536 -11.67 -12.06 6.03
N ILE A 537 -11.52 -13.33 5.61
CA ILE A 537 -10.43 -14.20 6.07
C ILE A 537 -9.11 -13.89 5.35
N LYS A 538 -9.16 -13.33 4.14
CA LYS A 538 -7.96 -13.02 3.34
C LYS A 538 -6.97 -12.16 4.12
N LYS A 539 -7.46 -11.18 4.89
CA LYS A 539 -6.63 -10.28 5.70
C LYS A 539 -5.89 -10.98 6.84
N LEU A 540 -6.47 -12.05 7.41
CA LEU A 540 -5.80 -12.89 8.41
C LEU A 540 -4.85 -13.91 7.75
N TYR A 541 -5.16 -14.32 6.52
CA TYR A 541 -4.40 -15.33 5.78
C TYR A 541 -3.08 -14.80 5.20
N VAL A 542 -3.05 -13.56 4.70
CA VAL A 542 -1.82 -12.96 4.13
C VAL A 542 -0.63 -12.99 5.10
N PRO A 543 -0.76 -12.58 6.38
CA PRO A 543 0.31 -12.71 7.38
C PRO A 543 0.82 -14.13 7.60
N LEU A 544 -0.06 -15.14 7.54
CA LEU A 544 0.34 -16.54 7.66
C LEU A 544 1.24 -16.94 6.50
N VAL A 545 0.83 -16.63 5.27
CA VAL A 545 1.63 -16.93 4.07
C VAL A 545 2.95 -16.20 4.12
N ALA A 546 2.95 -14.91 4.47
CA ALA A 546 4.17 -14.12 4.62
C ALA A 546 5.16 -14.77 5.59
N ARG A 547 4.72 -15.14 6.80
CA ARG A 547 5.56 -15.82 7.80
C ARG A 547 6.14 -17.14 7.29
N VAL A 548 5.35 -17.92 6.57
CA VAL A 548 5.81 -19.18 5.95
C VAL A 548 6.83 -18.92 4.83
N MET A 549 6.66 -17.86 4.04
CA MET A 549 7.58 -17.54 2.95
C MET A 549 8.92 -17.01 3.44
N ILE A 550 8.94 -16.25 4.54
CA ILE A 550 10.19 -15.70 5.11
C ILE A 550 10.94 -16.69 6.00
N SER A 551 10.29 -17.75 6.49
CA SER A 551 10.90 -18.73 7.39
C SER A 551 12.05 -19.48 6.72
N GLU A 552 13.24 -19.44 7.34
CA GLU A 552 14.42 -20.21 6.92
C GLU A 552 14.15 -21.73 6.88
N GLU A 553 13.21 -22.22 7.70
CA GLU A 553 12.82 -23.63 7.72
C GLU A 553 12.30 -24.11 6.36
N PHE A 554 11.57 -23.24 5.64
CA PHE A 554 10.90 -23.59 4.39
C PHE A 554 11.65 -23.14 3.14
N LYS A 555 12.80 -22.46 3.30
CA LYS A 555 13.66 -22.05 2.19
C LYS A 555 14.36 -23.23 1.56
N GLU A 556 14.46 -23.18 0.24
CA GLU A 556 15.21 -24.17 -0.54
C GLU A 556 16.71 -24.10 -0.21
N LYS A 557 17.32 -25.28 -0.03
CA LYS A 557 18.73 -25.45 0.28
C LYS A 557 19.46 -25.95 -0.97
N VAL A 558 20.68 -25.46 -1.18
CA VAL A 558 21.47 -25.69 -2.42
C VAL A 558 21.73 -27.18 -2.66
N ASP A 559 21.96 -27.95 -1.60
CA ASP A 559 22.29 -29.38 -1.69
C ASP A 559 21.11 -30.29 -1.29
N GLU A 560 19.87 -29.82 -1.47
CA GLU A 560 18.68 -30.57 -1.05
C GLU A 560 18.38 -31.74 -2.00
N ASN A 561 18.41 -32.97 -1.47
CA ASN A 561 17.96 -34.15 -2.23
C ASN A 561 16.42 -34.26 -2.29
N GLU A 562 15.90 -35.06 -3.21
CA GLU A 562 14.45 -35.20 -3.43
C GLU A 562 13.65 -35.59 -2.16
N ARG A 563 14.22 -36.38 -1.24
CA ARG A 563 13.55 -36.69 0.03
C ARG A 563 13.48 -35.49 0.96
N GLN A 564 14.57 -34.75 1.08
CA GLN A 564 14.62 -33.54 1.90
C GLN A 564 13.65 -32.48 1.34
N LYS A 565 13.66 -32.26 0.03
CA LYS A 565 12.74 -31.38 -0.69
C LYS A 565 11.29 -31.77 -0.47
N GLY A 566 10.97 -33.05 -0.64
CA GLY A 566 9.63 -33.58 -0.40
C GLY A 566 9.14 -33.39 1.04
N ARG A 567 10.01 -33.60 2.04
CA ARG A 567 9.71 -33.34 3.45
C ARG A 567 9.47 -31.86 3.73
N ARG A 568 10.33 -30.98 3.22
CA ARG A 568 10.21 -29.53 3.39
C ARG A 568 8.91 -29.01 2.79
N ILE A 569 8.57 -29.43 1.57
CA ILE A 569 7.31 -29.05 0.92
C ILE A 569 6.12 -29.57 1.73
N ALA A 570 6.14 -30.82 2.19
CA ALA A 570 5.06 -31.37 3.01
C ALA A 570 4.85 -30.59 4.32
N LEU A 571 5.94 -30.26 5.03
CA LEU A 571 5.88 -29.45 6.27
C LEU A 571 5.40 -28.03 6.01
N LYS A 572 5.87 -27.39 4.93
CA LYS A 572 5.44 -26.06 4.51
C LYS A 572 3.93 -26.04 4.26
N SER A 573 3.42 -26.98 3.47
CA SER A 573 1.99 -27.09 3.19
C SER A 573 1.19 -27.42 4.44
N GLU A 574 1.66 -28.33 5.30
CA GLU A 574 0.98 -28.64 6.57
C GLU A 574 0.87 -27.39 7.46
N THR A 575 1.92 -26.58 7.53
CA THR A 575 1.96 -25.33 8.30
C THR A 575 0.94 -24.32 7.79
N ILE A 576 0.82 -24.17 6.46
CA ILE A 576 -0.19 -23.31 5.85
C ILE A 576 -1.60 -23.81 6.18
N TYR A 577 -1.89 -25.11 6.03
CA TYR A 577 -3.24 -25.63 6.31
C TYR A 577 -3.59 -25.57 7.80
N LYS A 578 -2.65 -25.85 8.70
CA LYS A 578 -2.86 -25.71 10.16
C LYS A 578 -3.13 -24.26 10.54
N GLY A 579 -2.32 -23.33 10.04
CA GLY A 579 -2.52 -21.90 10.29
C GLY A 579 -3.87 -21.41 9.73
N LEU A 580 -4.25 -21.85 8.52
CA LEU A 580 -5.56 -21.52 7.96
C LEU A 580 -6.70 -22.11 8.79
N LEU A 581 -6.54 -23.34 9.29
CA LEU A 581 -7.52 -23.98 10.18
C LEU A 581 -7.71 -23.18 11.48
N GLU A 582 -6.64 -22.67 12.07
CA GLU A 582 -6.71 -21.80 13.25
C GLU A 582 -7.40 -20.47 12.94
N ILE A 583 -7.04 -19.84 11.82
CA ILE A 583 -7.66 -18.58 11.36
C ILE A 583 -9.17 -18.75 11.17
N VAL A 584 -9.61 -19.81 10.48
CA VAL A 584 -11.05 -20.00 10.20
C VAL A 584 -11.83 -20.30 11.48
N LYS A 585 -11.25 -21.04 12.44
CA LYS A 585 -11.85 -21.27 13.76
C LYS A 585 -11.97 -19.97 14.55
N TYR A 586 -10.92 -19.16 14.54
CA TYR A 586 -10.91 -17.85 15.19
C TYR A 586 -11.97 -16.91 14.59
N ALA A 587 -11.97 -16.77 13.27
CA ALA A 587 -12.94 -15.94 12.54
C ALA A 587 -14.38 -16.39 12.78
N LYS A 588 -14.62 -17.71 12.88
CA LYS A 588 -15.92 -18.28 13.21
C LYS A 588 -16.45 -17.76 14.55
N ILE A 589 -15.62 -17.77 15.60
CA ILE A 589 -16.00 -17.33 16.95
C ILE A 589 -16.43 -15.86 16.92
N GLU A 590 -15.63 -14.99 16.30
CA GLU A 590 -15.97 -13.57 16.25
C GLU A 590 -17.23 -13.29 15.41
N LEU A 591 -17.41 -13.99 14.28
CA LEU A 591 -18.62 -13.86 13.47
C LEU A 591 -19.87 -14.41 14.15
N GLU A 592 -19.74 -15.44 14.99
CA GLU A 592 -20.84 -15.95 15.82
C GLU A 592 -21.29 -14.90 16.85
N LYS A 593 -20.36 -14.20 17.51
CA LYS A 593 -20.68 -13.07 18.40
C LYS A 593 -21.44 -11.97 17.65
N VAL A 594 -20.95 -11.56 16.48
CA VAL A 594 -21.64 -10.53 15.69
C VAL A 594 -23.05 -10.99 15.29
N LYS A 595 -23.20 -12.27 14.91
CA LYS A 595 -24.52 -12.83 14.59
C LYS A 595 -25.46 -12.74 15.80
N GLU A 596 -24.99 -13.01 17.01
CA GLU A 596 -25.76 -12.89 18.25
C GLU A 596 -26.16 -11.43 18.51
N ASP A 597 -25.25 -10.47 18.35
CA ASP A 597 -25.52 -9.04 18.52
C ASP A 597 -26.50 -8.47 17.47
N LEU A 598 -26.70 -9.17 16.36
CA LEU A 598 -27.62 -8.79 15.28
C LEU A 598 -29.02 -9.41 15.40
N VAL A 599 -29.24 -10.34 16.32
CA VAL A 599 -30.60 -10.77 16.70
C VAL A 599 -31.20 -9.65 17.53
#